data_AF-A0A0C3N0S4-F1
#
_entry.id   AF-A0A0C3N0S4-F1
#
_cell.length_a   1.000
_cell.length_b   1.000
_cell.length_c   1.000
_cell.angle_alpha   90.00
_cell.angle_beta   90.00
_cell.angle_gamma   90.00
#
_symmetry.space_group_name_H-M   'P 1'
#
loop_
_entity.id
_entity.type
_entity.pdbx_description
1 polymer ?
#
loop_
_entity_poly.entity_id
_entity_poly.type
_entity_poly.pdbx_seq_one_letter_code
_entity_poly.pdbx_strand_id
1 'polypeptide(L)' 'MQIDRSVWVLSYVDPETQSILLCQLHLHINNYNDIVIFLLQCNMDIRFIGLGAAVKVLTYYISNYITNNILQVHISLQAI' A
#
# COMPACT_ATOMS: atom_id res chain seq x y z
N MET A 1 3.84 8.71 10.75
CA MET A 1 2.37 8.58 10.60
C MET A 1 1.95 7.36 11.40
N GLN A 2 1.26 7.56 12.53
CA GLN A 2 0.76 6.45 13.34
C GLN A 2 -0.56 6.01 12.71
N ILE A 3 -0.57 4.80 12.14
CA ILE A 3 -1.80 4.21 11.60
C ILE A 3 -2.68 3.89 12.80
N ASP A 4 -3.93 4.36 12.77
CA ASP A 4 -4.91 3.95 13.75
C ASP A 4 -5.11 2.43 13.62
N ARG A 5 -4.90 1.72 14.73
CA ARG A 5 -4.95 0.25 14.78
C ARG A 5 -6.35 -0.23 15.13
N SER A 6 -7.37 0.53 14.77
CA SER A 6 -8.75 0.15 14.90
C SER A 6 -9.14 -0.79 13.75
N VAL A 7 -10.02 -1.75 14.03
CA VAL A 7 -10.50 -2.74 13.04
C VAL A 7 -11.99 -2.51 12.89
N TRP A 8 -12.43 -2.37 11.65
CA TRP A 8 -13.83 -2.11 11.30
C TRP A 8 -14.24 -3.08 10.20
N VAL A 9 -15.32 -3.81 10.42
CA VAL A 9 -15.80 -4.83 9.45
C VAL A 9 -16.53 -4.20 8.27
N LEU A 10 -17.08 -2.99 8.45
CA LEU A 10 -17.85 -2.28 7.44
C LEU A 10 -17.33 -0.87 7.27
N SER A 11 -17.38 -0.38 6.04
CA SER A 11 -17.13 1.03 5.74
C SER A 11 -18.32 1.87 6.16
N TYR A 12 -18.08 3.00 6.81
CA TYR A 12 -19.14 3.93 7.21
C TYR A 12 -18.64 5.38 7.15
N VAL A 13 -19.58 6.32 7.15
CA VAL A 13 -19.27 7.74 7.26
C VAL A 13 -19.46 8.14 8.71
N ASP A 14 -18.43 8.70 9.33
CA ASP A 14 -18.53 9.19 10.70
C ASP A 14 -19.50 10.39 10.73
N PRO A 15 -20.62 10.33 11.48
CA PRO A 15 -21.61 11.38 11.49
C PRO A 15 -21.08 12.72 12.03
N GLU A 16 -20.10 12.70 12.94
CA GLU A 16 -19.55 13.92 13.55
C GLU A 16 -18.51 14.59 12.66
N THR A 17 -17.51 13.84 12.19
CA THR A 17 -16.41 14.41 11.39
C THR A 17 -16.67 14.41 9.89
N GLN A 18 -17.73 13.73 9.43
CA GLN A 18 -18.00 13.46 8.01
C GLN A 18 -16.85 12.74 7.30
N SER A 19 -15.97 12.08 8.05
CA SER A 19 -14.88 11.30 7.48
C SER A 19 -15.39 9.95 6.97
N ILE A 20 -14.87 9.52 5.83
CA ILE A 20 -15.15 8.19 5.29
C ILE A 20 -14.16 7.23 5.94
N LEU A 21 -14.69 6.33 6.77
CA LEU A 21 -13.91 5.27 7.40
C LEU A 21 -14.11 4.00 6.58
N LEU A 22 -13.05 3.58 5.90
CA LEU A 22 -13.06 2.35 5.13
C LEU A 22 -12.91 1.13 6.04
N CYS A 23 -13.53 0.02 5.64
CA CYS A 23 -13.34 -1.29 6.25
C CYS A 23 -11.84 -1.59 6.42
N GLN A 24 -11.46 -1.97 7.64
CA GLN A 24 -10.08 -2.29 8.02
C GLN A 24 -10.11 -3.64 8.72
N LEU A 25 -9.73 -4.70 7.99
CA LEU A 25 -9.72 -6.07 8.51
C LEU A 25 -8.42 -6.44 9.23
N HIS A 26 -7.38 -5.62 9.13
CA HIS A 26 -6.06 -5.93 9.69
C HIS A 26 -5.33 -4.69 10.19
N LEU A 27 -4.62 -4.85 11.31
CA LEU A 27 -3.96 -3.76 12.04
C LEU A 27 -2.74 -3.19 11.30
N HIS A 28 -2.11 -3.99 10.44
CA HIS A 28 -0.89 -3.63 9.71
C HIS A 28 -1.08 -3.49 8.20
N ILE A 29 -2.28 -3.75 7.68
CA ILE A 29 -2.58 -3.57 6.25
C ILE A 29 -3.38 -2.29 6.12
N ASN A 30 -2.98 -1.45 5.17
CA ASN A 30 -3.67 -0.19 4.90
C ASN A 30 -5.07 -0.46 4.31
N ASN A 31 -6.11 0.18 4.85
CA ASN A 31 -7.49 0.04 4.37
C ASN A 31 -7.70 0.57 2.94
N TYR A 32 -6.78 1.41 2.42
CA TYR A 32 -6.79 1.84 1.02
C TYR A 32 -6.20 0.82 0.05
N ASN A 33 -5.58 -0.26 0.54
CA ASN A 33 -4.80 -1.17 -0.31
C ASN A 33 -5.62 -1.75 -1.47
N ASP A 34 -6.82 -2.26 -1.19
CA ASP A 34 -7.67 -2.87 -2.21
C ASP A 34 -8.13 -1.86 -3.27
N ILE A 35 -8.50 -0.65 -2.85
CA ILE A 35 -8.92 0.43 -3.75
C ILE A 35 -7.76 0.85 -4.65
N VAL A 36 -6.57 1.03 -4.07
CA VAL A 36 -5.41 1.52 -4.82
C VAL A 36 -4.89 0.45 -5.77
N ILE A 37 -4.86 -0.84 -5.35
CA ILE A 37 -4.54 -1.95 -6.25
C ILE A 37 -5.54 -2.00 -7.41
N PHE A 38 -6.84 -1.85 -7.12
CA PHE A 38 -7.87 -1.85 -8.15
C PHE A 38 -7.69 -0.70 -9.16
N LEU A 39 -7.44 0.52 -8.68
CA LEU A 39 -7.33 1.70 -9.54
C LEU A 39 -6.01 1.79 -10.30
N LEU A 40 -4.89 1.48 -9.65
CA LEU A 40 -3.55 1.65 -10.22
C LEU A 40 -3.03 0.38 -10.90
N GLN A 41 -3.68 -0.76 -10.66
CA GLN A 41 -3.30 -2.07 -11.22
C GLN A 41 -1.83 -2.44 -10.97
N CYS A 42 -1.30 -2.02 -9.81
CA CYS A 42 0.07 -2.29 -9.41
C CYS A 42 0.17 -2.67 -7.93
N ASN A 43 1.22 -3.41 -7.58
CA ASN A 43 1.50 -3.75 -6.19
C ASN A 43 1.84 -2.48 -5.41
N MET A 44 1.14 -2.27 -4.31
CA MET A 44 1.34 -1.12 -3.43
C MET A 44 2.08 -1.54 -2.15
N ASP A 45 3.21 -0.90 -1.89
CA ASP A 45 3.94 -0.99 -0.62
C ASP A 45 4.17 0.44 -0.10
N ILE A 46 3.33 0.87 0.84
CA ILE A 46 3.38 2.22 1.42
C ILE A 46 4.09 2.14 2.78
N ARG A 47 5.35 2.61 2.82
CA ARG A 47 6.15 2.65 4.05
C ARG A 47 6.51 4.09 4.42
N PHE A 48 6.32 4.43 5.70
CA PHE A 48 6.82 5.69 6.24
C PHE A 48 8.34 5.62 6.44
N ILE A 49 9.07 6.62 5.97
CA ILE A 49 10.53 6.70 6.11
C ILE A 49 10.87 7.97 6.88
N GLY A 50 11.26 7.83 8.14
CA GLY A 50 11.47 8.95 9.05
C GLY A 50 12.86 9.59 9.02
N LEU A 51 13.84 9.05 8.27
CA LEU A 51 15.25 9.46 8.33
C LEU A 51 15.84 9.64 6.92
N GLY A 52 16.48 10.78 6.66
CA GLY A 52 16.99 11.15 5.33
C GLY A 52 18.04 10.19 4.75
N ALA A 53 18.85 9.54 5.60
CA ALA A 53 19.79 8.51 5.15
C ALA A 53 19.05 7.23 4.67
N ALA A 54 18.00 6.82 5.38
CA ALA A 54 17.16 5.68 4.99
C ALA A 54 16.37 5.97 3.71
N VAL A 55 15.92 7.22 3.52
CA VAL A 55 15.26 7.64 2.27
C VAL A 55 16.20 7.44 1.09
N LYS A 56 17.45 7.91 1.16
CA LYS A 56 18.41 7.77 0.06
C LYS A 56 18.66 6.30 -0.32
N VAL A 57 18.87 5.44 0.67
CA VAL A 57 19.11 4.00 0.42
C VAL A 57 17.88 3.34 -0.20
N LEU A 58 16.68 3.63 0.33
CA LEU A 58 15.45 3.05 -0.20
C LEU A 58 15.16 3.55 -1.63
N THR A 59 15.33 4.84 -1.91
CA THR A 59 15.15 5.38 -3.26
C THR A 59 16.09 4.70 -4.24
N TYR A 60 17.36 4.49 -3.86
CA TYR A 60 18.30 3.77 -4.73
C TYR A 60 17.87 2.31 -4.95
N TYR A 61 17.42 1.63 -3.89
CA TYR A 61 16.90 0.27 -3.99
C TYR A 61 15.68 0.17 -4.92
N ILE A 62 14.70 1.05 -4.75
CA ILE A 62 13.48 1.09 -5.57
C ILE A 62 13.83 1.43 -7.01
N SER A 63 14.68 2.44 -7.25
CA SER A 63 15.12 2.78 -8.60
C SER A 63 15.84 1.61 -9.27
N ASN A 64 16.73 0.92 -8.56
CA ASN A 64 17.38 -0.27 -9.09
C ASN A 64 16.37 -1.40 -9.35
N TYR A 65 15.39 -1.59 -8.47
CA TYR A 65 14.33 -2.58 -8.64
C TYR A 65 13.47 -2.30 -9.89
N ILE A 66 13.01 -1.06 -10.08
CA ILE A 66 12.19 -0.64 -11.22
C ILE A 66 12.99 -0.68 -12.52
N THR A 67 14.25 -0.26 -12.50
CA THR A 67 15.10 -0.19 -13.70
C THR A 67 15.60 -1.58 -14.14
N ASN A 68 15.60 -2.56 -13.23
CA ASN A 68 15.82 -3.96 -13.60
C ASN A 68 14.61 -4.50 -14.37
N ASN A 69 14.68 -4.33 -15.69
CA ASN A 69 13.67 -4.64 -16.70
C ASN A 69 13.29 -6.14 -16.84
N ILE A 70 13.46 -6.95 -15.79
CA ILE A 70 13.24 -8.40 -15.81
C ILE A 70 12.36 -8.82 -14.63
N LEU A 71 11.30 -8.06 -14.33
CA LEU A 71 10.14 -8.74 -13.76
C LEU A 71 9.47 -9.48 -14.93
N GLN A 72 9.78 -10.78 -15.08
CA GLN A 72 9.10 -11.64 -16.05
C GLN A 72 7.63 -11.83 -15.63
N VAL A 73 6.81 -10.80 -15.89
CA VAL A 73 5.35 -10.84 -15.72
C VAL A 73 4.73 -12.02 -16.47
N HIS A 74 5.38 -12.45 -17.57
CA HIS A 74 5.03 -13.63 -18.36
C HIS A 74 4.90 -14.93 -17.54
N ILE A 75 5.71 -15.16 -16.50
CA ILE A 75 5.72 -16.45 -15.79
C ILE A 75 4.61 -16.51 -14.74
N SER A 76 4.29 -15.39 -14.09
CA SER A 76 3.25 -15.34 -13.06
C SER A 76 1.84 -15.47 -13.62
N LEU A 77 1.61 -15.05 -14.87
CA LEU A 77 0.32 -15.18 -15.57
C LEU A 77 0.12 -16.54 -16.25
N GLN A 78 1.17 -17.38 -16.35
CA GLN A 78 1.08 -18.73 -16.94
C GLN A 78 0.69 -19.82 -15.93
N ALA A 79 0.60 -19.49 -14.64
CA ALA A 79 0.03 -20.38 -13.64
C ALA A 79 -1.52 -20.32 -13.72
N ILE A 80 -2.07 -20.90 -14.78
CA ILE A 80 -3.48 -21.31 -14.90
C ILE A 80 -3.56 -22.78 -14.52
#